data_AF-A0A0T6A8P6-F1
#
_entry.id   AF-A0A0T6A8P6-F1
#
_cell.length_a   1.000
_cell.length_b   1.000
_cell.length_c   1.000
_cell.angle_alpha   90.00
_cell.angle_beta   90.00
_cell.angle_gamma   90.00
#
_symmetry.space_group_name_H-M   'P 1'
#
loop_
_entity.id
_entity.type
_entity.pdbx_description
1 polymer ?
#
loop_
_entity_poly.entity_id
_entity_poly.type
_entity_poly.pdbx_seq_one_letter_code
_entity_poly.pdbx_strand_id
1 'polypeptide(L)'
;MSLLDAGVITTSRNAPLEARLHALHDAVHRLLERFSPSLLVVEDLYTEYKFPRTAILMGHARGVICLAARQCQVTVLPLAPAEVKRAIAANGAASKSQVQRGVQRLLGLSAVPKPSHVADALGLAITGLSRVTGRLPR
;
A
#
# COMPACT_ATOMS: atom_id res chain seq x y z
N MET A 1 17.00 7.73 1.65
CA MET A 1 15.68 7.58 0.96
C MET A 1 14.82 8.79 1.31
N SER A 2 14.06 9.36 0.38
CA SER A 2 13.16 10.49 0.64
C SER A 2 11.70 10.11 0.38
N LEU A 3 10.79 10.64 1.19
CA LEU A 3 9.35 10.51 0.99
C LEU A 3 8.89 11.61 0.01
N LEU A 4 8.34 11.22 -1.15
CA LEU A 4 7.84 12.18 -2.14
C LEU A 4 6.41 12.63 -1.84
N ASP A 5 5.53 11.69 -1.51
CA ASP A 5 4.12 11.98 -1.21
C ASP A 5 3.52 10.84 -0.37
N ALA A 6 2.48 11.16 0.39
CA ALA A 6 1.78 10.23 1.26
C ALA A 6 0.35 10.72 1.55
N GLY A 7 -0.65 9.86 1.35
CA GLY A 7 -2.05 10.25 1.57
C GLY A 7 -3.01 9.07 1.54
N VAL A 8 -4.30 9.39 1.59
CA VAL A 8 -5.40 8.42 1.51
C VAL A 8 -6.38 8.85 0.44
N ILE A 9 -6.68 7.96 -0.50
CA ILE A 9 -7.77 8.15 -1.47
C ILE A 9 -9.07 7.75 -0.78
N THR A 10 -10.00 8.70 -0.67
CA THR A 10 -11.32 8.47 -0.07
C THR A 10 -12.40 8.46 -1.14
N THR A 11 -13.40 7.60 -0.96
CA THR A 11 -14.58 7.53 -1.83
C THR A 11 -15.84 7.70 -0.99
N SER A 12 -16.89 8.31 -1.56
CA SER A 12 -18.17 8.45 -0.86
C SER A 12 -18.78 7.07 -0.60
N ARG A 13 -19.20 6.81 0.65
CA ARG A 13 -19.88 5.55 1.03
C ARG A 13 -21.26 5.41 0.40
N ASN A 14 -21.88 6.52 0.02
CA ASN A 14 -23.23 6.54 -0.56
C ASN A 14 -23.21 6.44 -2.09
N ALA A 15 -22.03 6.49 -2.70
CA ALA A 15 -21.89 6.31 -4.14
C ALA A 15 -21.98 4.82 -4.52
N PRO A 16 -22.53 4.49 -5.70
CA PRO A 16 -22.57 3.12 -6.18
C PRO A 16 -21.15 2.60 -6.44
N LEU A 17 -21.00 1.26 -6.50
CA LEU A 17 -19.69 0.60 -6.49
C LEU A 17 -18.82 1.05 -7.68
N GLU A 18 -19.38 1.06 -8.88
CA GLU A 18 -18.72 1.44 -10.11
C GLU A 18 -18.19 2.89 -10.07
N ALA A 19 -18.94 3.82 -9.47
CA ALA A 19 -18.48 5.20 -9.28
C ALA A 19 -17.30 5.29 -8.31
N ARG A 20 -17.32 4.49 -7.23
CA ARG A 20 -16.21 4.41 -6.28
C ARG A 20 -14.96 3.79 -6.90
N LEU A 21 -15.13 2.76 -7.72
CA LEU A 21 -14.04 2.11 -8.45
C LEU A 21 -13.41 3.04 -9.49
N HIS A 22 -14.23 3.79 -10.23
CA HIS A 22 -13.75 4.80 -11.17
C HIS A 22 -12.96 5.90 -10.46
N ALA A 23 -13.48 6.44 -9.34
CA ALA A 23 -12.75 7.45 -8.56
C ALA A 23 -11.41 6.93 -8.03
N LEU A 24 -11.36 5.67 -7.59
CA LEU A 24 -10.12 5.03 -7.13
C LEU A 24 -9.14 4.84 -8.29
N HIS A 25 -9.61 4.33 -9.43
CA HIS A 25 -8.82 4.16 -10.65
C HIS A 25 -8.16 5.49 -11.06
N ASP A 26 -8.96 6.55 -11.21
CA ASP A 26 -8.48 7.83 -11.70
C ASP A 26 -7.47 8.49 -10.75
N ALA A 27 -7.70 8.36 -9.44
CA ALA A 27 -6.77 8.86 -8.45
C ALA A 27 -5.41 8.13 -8.52
N VAL A 28 -5.43 6.80 -8.67
CA VAL A 28 -4.22 5.98 -8.79
C VAL A 28 -3.52 6.24 -10.12
N HIS A 29 -4.25 6.30 -11.23
CA HIS A 29 -3.71 6.60 -12.56
C HIS A 29 -2.95 7.92 -12.56
N ARG A 30 -3.55 8.99 -12.01
CA ARG A 30 -2.88 10.29 -11.88
C ARG A 30 -1.59 10.24 -11.06
N LEU A 31 -1.56 9.44 -9.99
CA LEU A 31 -0.35 9.26 -9.19
C LEU A 31 0.74 8.51 -9.97
N LEU A 32 0.36 7.47 -10.71
CA LEU A 32 1.27 6.70 -11.54
C LEU A 32 1.86 7.56 -12.67
N GLU A 33 1.06 8.37 -13.35
CA GLU A 33 1.55 9.32 -14.36
C GLU A 33 2.47 10.37 -13.75
N ARG A 34 2.04 10.99 -12.63
CA ARG A 34 2.79 12.06 -11.96
C ARG A 34 4.16 11.61 -11.48
N PHE A 35 4.25 10.42 -10.88
CA PHE A 35 5.48 9.95 -10.25
C PHE A 35 6.27 8.95 -11.10
N SER A 36 5.65 8.36 -12.13
CA SER A 36 6.25 7.37 -13.03
C SER A 36 7.08 6.29 -12.29
N PRO A 37 6.52 5.61 -11.26
CA PRO A 37 7.28 4.64 -10.50
C PRO A 37 7.60 3.39 -11.33
N SER A 38 8.74 2.76 -11.08
CA SER A 38 9.06 1.47 -11.70
C SER A 38 8.28 0.29 -11.09
N LEU A 39 7.80 0.46 -9.86
CA LEU A 39 7.14 -0.57 -9.08
C LEU A 39 5.96 0.01 -8.30
N LEU A 40 4.81 -0.69 -8.37
CA LEU A 40 3.67 -0.49 -7.49
C LEU A 40 3.57 -1.67 -6.52
N VAL A 41 3.68 -1.39 -5.23
CA VAL A 41 3.55 -2.41 -4.19
C VAL A 41 2.12 -2.42 -3.65
N VAL A 42 1.50 -3.60 -3.63
CA VAL A 42 0.15 -3.81 -3.08
C VAL A 42 0.19 -4.88 -2.00
N GLU A 43 -0.63 -4.76 -0.98
CA GLU A 43 -0.83 -5.85 -0.03
C GLU A 43 -1.58 -7.00 -0.73
N ASP A 44 -1.21 -8.24 -0.42
CA ASP A 44 -1.95 -9.40 -0.88
C ASP A 44 -3.31 -9.50 -0.17
N LEU A 45 -4.31 -9.97 -0.92
CA LEU A 45 -5.66 -10.15 -0.40
C LEU A 45 -5.72 -11.44 0.41
N TYR A 46 -5.66 -11.30 1.73
CA TYR A 46 -6.03 -12.37 2.66
C TYR A 46 -7.35 -12.04 3.31
N THR A 47 -8.30 -12.97 3.24
CA THR A 47 -9.58 -12.86 3.95
C THR A 47 -9.79 -14.08 4.83
N GLU A 48 -10.35 -13.84 6.01
CA GLU A 48 -10.94 -14.91 6.80
C GLU A 48 -12.26 -15.33 6.15
N TYR A 49 -12.60 -16.63 6.21
CA TYR A 49 -13.83 -17.18 5.63
C TYR A 49 -15.12 -16.51 6.16
N LYS A 50 -15.07 -15.89 7.34
CA LYS A 50 -16.19 -15.15 7.95
C LYS A 50 -16.51 -13.81 7.27
N PHE A 51 -15.66 -13.26 6.40
CA PHE A 51 -15.85 -11.93 5.78
C PHE A 51 -15.80 -11.91 4.23
N PRO A 52 -16.58 -12.77 3.53
CA PRO A 52 -16.48 -12.91 2.08
C PRO A 52 -16.87 -11.64 1.31
N ARG A 53 -17.86 -10.88 1.80
CA ARG A 53 -18.29 -9.63 1.16
C ARG A 53 -17.17 -8.58 1.14
N THR A 54 -16.44 -8.45 2.24
CA THR A 54 -15.30 -7.54 2.34
C THR A 54 -14.21 -7.94 1.35
N ALA A 55 -13.92 -9.24 1.25
CA ALA A 55 -12.94 -9.77 0.31
C ALA A 55 -13.29 -9.43 -1.14
N ILE A 56 -14.55 -9.63 -1.55
CA ILE A 56 -15.02 -9.31 -2.90
C ILE A 56 -14.85 -7.82 -3.20
N LEU A 57 -15.27 -6.95 -2.27
CA LEU A 57 -15.13 -5.50 -2.43
C LEU A 57 -13.66 -5.06 -2.54
N MET A 58 -12.77 -5.63 -1.72
CA MET A 58 -11.33 -5.39 -1.83
C MET A 58 -10.76 -5.92 -3.15
N GLY A 59 -11.27 -7.06 -3.64
CA GLY A 59 -10.95 -7.63 -4.95
C GLY A 59 -11.24 -6.66 -6.09
N HIS A 60 -12.41 -6.03 -6.10
CA HIS A 60 -12.75 -5.01 -7.09
C HIS A 60 -11.80 -3.81 -7.04
N ALA A 61 -11.52 -3.29 -5.84
CA ALA A 61 -10.61 -2.16 -5.65
C ALA A 61 -9.19 -2.48 -6.12
N ARG A 62 -8.66 -3.66 -5.76
CA ARG A 62 -7.35 -4.12 -6.22
C ARG A 62 -7.31 -4.31 -7.73
N GLY A 63 -8.38 -4.86 -8.32
CA GLY A 63 -8.50 -5.06 -9.76
C GLY A 63 -8.28 -3.76 -10.55
N VAL A 64 -8.96 -2.67 -10.15
CA VAL A 64 -8.80 -1.37 -10.83
C VAL A 64 -7.43 -0.74 -10.60
N ILE A 65 -6.81 -0.95 -9.43
CA ILE A 65 -5.43 -0.51 -9.15
C ILE A 65 -4.44 -1.24 -10.07
N CYS A 66 -4.57 -2.56 -10.21
CA CYS A 66 -3.71 -3.36 -11.09
C CYS A 66 -3.90 -2.99 -12.56
N LEU A 67 -5.12 -2.66 -12.98
CA LEU A 67 -5.40 -2.20 -14.33
C LEU A 67 -4.69 -0.86 -14.62
N ALA A 68 -4.82 0.13 -13.71
CA ALA A 68 -4.15 1.42 -13.84
C ALA A 68 -2.62 1.26 -13.92
N ALA A 69 -2.05 0.38 -13.08
CA ALA A 69 -0.62 0.05 -13.13
C ALA A 69 -0.21 -0.50 -14.51
N ARG A 70 -1.00 -1.43 -15.06
CA ARG A 70 -0.70 -2.02 -16.37
C ARG A 70 -0.77 -0.99 -17.50
N GLN A 71 -1.76 -0.09 -17.47
CA GLN A 71 -1.90 0.99 -18.45
C GLN A 71 -0.70 1.95 -18.42
N CYS A 72 -0.14 2.21 -17.23
CA CYS A 72 1.07 3.01 -17.05
C CYS A 72 2.37 2.20 -17.20
N GLN A 73 2.32 0.93 -17.63
CA GLN A 73 3.48 0.02 -17.74
C GLN A 73 4.28 -0.17 -16.43
N VAL A 74 3.62 -0.04 -15.28
CA VAL A 74 4.23 -0.22 -13.96
C VAL A 74 4.11 -1.67 -13.49
N THR A 75 5.21 -2.24 -12.98
CA THR A 75 5.21 -3.60 -12.43
C THR A 75 4.50 -3.63 -11.08
N VAL A 76 3.58 -4.58 -10.89
CA VAL A 76 2.88 -4.77 -9.62
C VAL A 76 3.58 -5.84 -8.79
N LEU A 77 3.95 -5.51 -7.55
CA LEU A 77 4.53 -6.43 -6.57
C LEU A 77 3.55 -6.67 -5.40
N PRO A 78 2.96 -7.87 -5.28
CA PRO A 78 2.18 -8.23 -4.10
C PRO A 78 3.08 -8.58 -2.91
N LEU A 79 2.67 -8.19 -1.71
CA LEU A 79 3.34 -8.54 -0.45
C LEU A 79 2.35 -9.09 0.58
N ALA A 80 2.73 -10.19 1.24
CA ALA A 80 1.97 -10.70 2.38
C ALA A 80 2.15 -9.79 3.62
N PRO A 81 1.12 -9.59 4.46
CA PRO A 81 1.23 -8.76 5.68
C PRO A 81 2.37 -9.19 6.62
N ALA A 82 2.66 -10.49 6.67
CA ALA A 82 3.74 -11.04 7.48
C ALA A 82 5.15 -10.68 6.97
N GLU A 83 5.30 -10.37 5.68
CA GLU A 83 6.57 -9.88 5.11
C GLU A 83 6.88 -8.47 5.61
N VAL A 84 5.88 -7.59 5.65
CA VAL A 84 6.02 -6.20 6.12
C VAL A 84 6.49 -6.16 7.57
N LYS A 85 5.89 -6.99 8.43
CA LYS A 85 6.29 -7.08 9.85
C LYS A 85 7.74 -7.54 9.99
N ARG A 86 8.14 -8.59 9.27
CA ARG A 86 9.51 -9.11 9.29
C ARG A 86 10.53 -8.08 8.80
N ALA A 87 10.23 -7.39 7.71
CA ALA A 87 11.13 -6.39 7.14
C ALA A 87 11.30 -5.18 8.07
N ILE A 88 10.22 -4.65 8.63
CA ILE A 88 10.28 -3.37 9.36
C ILE A 88 10.64 -3.54 10.83
N ALA A 89 10.15 -4.60 11.47
CA ALA A 89 10.28 -4.80 12.92
C ALA A 89 11.22 -5.97 13.29
N ALA A 90 11.93 -6.55 12.31
CA ALA A 90 12.84 -7.70 12.46
C ALA A 90 12.19 -8.98 13.03
N ASN A 91 10.86 -9.01 13.22
CA ASN A 91 10.12 -10.20 13.61
C ASN A 91 8.71 -10.18 13.00
N GLY A 92 8.18 -11.36 12.66
CA GLY A 92 6.86 -11.49 12.03
C GLY A 92 5.67 -11.28 12.98
N ALA A 93 5.91 -11.30 14.29
CA ALA A 93 4.89 -11.15 15.32
C ALA A 93 4.69 -9.69 15.77
N ALA A 94 5.37 -8.73 15.14
CA ALA A 94 5.33 -7.34 15.55
C ALA A 94 3.91 -6.77 15.54
N SER A 95 3.60 -5.99 16.58
CA SER A 95 2.36 -5.23 16.69
C SER A 95 2.29 -4.14 15.61
N LYS A 96 1.08 -3.74 15.24
CA LYS A 96 0.86 -2.66 14.28
C LYS A 96 1.57 -1.37 14.69
N SER A 97 1.59 -1.05 15.99
CA SER A 97 2.29 0.12 16.52
C SER A 97 3.81 0.06 16.35
N GLN A 98 4.42 -1.13 16.43
CA GLN A 98 5.85 -1.31 16.21
C GLN A 98 6.22 -1.09 14.76
N VAL A 99 5.42 -1.61 13.82
CA VAL A 99 5.61 -1.37 12.38
C VAL A 99 5.52 0.12 12.07
N GLN A 100 4.51 0.82 12.60
CA GLN A 100 4.33 2.26 12.38
C GLN A 100 5.50 3.11 12.89
N ARG A 101 6.05 2.78 14.08
CA ARG A 101 7.27 3.44 14.59
C ARG A 101 8.50 3.10 13.76
N GLY A 102 8.60 1.87 13.24
CA GLY A 102 9.65 1.47 12.31
C GLY A 102 9.63 2.30 11.03
N VAL A 103 8.45 2.48 10.43
CA VAL A 103 8.24 3.35 9.26
C VAL A 103 8.68 4.78 9.55
N GLN A 104 8.25 5.36 10.68
CA GLN A 104 8.68 6.70 11.11
C GLN A 104 10.21 6.81 11.13
N ARG A 105 10.89 5.86 11.77
CA ARG A 105 12.35 5.86 11.92
C ARG A 105 13.06 5.72 10.58
N LEU A 106 12.64 4.77 9.74
CA LEU A 106 13.25 4.49 8.44
C LEU A 106 13.09 5.64 7.43
N LEU A 107 12.04 6.45 7.59
CA LEU A 107 11.79 7.64 6.77
C LEU A 107 12.27 8.95 7.41
N GLY A 108 12.82 8.91 8.62
CA GLY A 108 13.27 10.11 9.35
C GLY A 108 12.14 11.09 9.68
N LEU A 109 10.92 10.60 9.90
CA LEU A 109 9.75 11.46 10.15
C LEU A 109 9.68 11.92 11.61
N SER A 110 9.27 13.17 11.83
CA SER A 110 9.14 13.77 13.16
C SER A 110 8.06 13.09 14.02
N ALA A 111 7.05 12.49 13.39
CA ALA A 111 5.98 11.76 14.06
C ALA A 111 5.54 10.55 13.22
N VAL A 112 4.84 9.61 13.88
CA VAL A 112 4.21 8.47 13.20
C VAL A 112 3.21 8.99 12.15
N PRO A 113 3.26 8.51 10.89
CA PRO A 113 2.33 8.94 9.85
C PRO A 113 0.87 8.68 10.25
N LYS A 114 0.02 9.67 10.03
CA LYS A 114 -1.42 9.58 10.24
C LYS A 114 -2.16 9.91 8.93
N PRO A 115 -3.30 9.27 8.65
CA PRO A 115 -3.90 8.16 9.40
C PRO A 115 -3.08 6.87 9.29
N SER A 116 -3.45 5.83 10.06
CA SER A 116 -2.73 4.54 10.10
C SER A 116 -2.53 3.90 8.73
N HIS A 117 -3.47 4.10 7.80
CA HIS A 117 -3.37 3.63 6.41
C HIS A 117 -2.15 4.19 5.68
N VAL A 118 -1.73 5.42 5.99
CA VAL A 118 -0.52 6.02 5.41
C VAL A 118 0.71 5.26 5.88
N ALA A 119 0.81 4.98 7.18
CA ALA A 119 1.94 4.21 7.72
C ALA A 119 1.96 2.78 7.17
N ASP A 120 0.80 2.15 6.96
CA ASP A 120 0.68 0.82 6.36
C ASP A 120 1.19 0.83 4.89
N ALA A 121 0.77 1.82 4.09
CA ALA A 121 1.19 1.98 2.70
C ALA A 121 2.70 2.26 2.56
N LEU A 122 3.24 3.12 3.43
CA LEU A 122 4.68 3.39 3.49
C LEU A 122 5.47 2.13 3.90
N GLY A 123 4.93 1.34 4.83
CA GLY A 123 5.53 0.07 5.21
C GLY A 123 5.60 -0.93 4.05
N LEU A 124 4.56 -1.03 3.23
CA LEU A 124 4.58 -1.83 2.01
C LEU A 124 5.65 -1.33 1.04
N ALA A 125 5.72 -0.03 0.78
CA ALA A 125 6.71 0.55 -0.12
C ALA A 125 8.16 0.26 0.31
N ILE A 126 8.48 0.44 1.60
CA ILE A 126 9.79 0.13 2.18
C ILE A 126 10.11 -1.36 2.03
N THR A 127 9.14 -2.22 2.32
CA THR A 127 9.31 -3.68 2.25
C THR A 127 9.53 -4.13 0.80
N GLY A 128 8.77 -3.57 -0.14
CA GLY A 128 8.92 -3.86 -1.57
C GLY A 128 10.27 -3.41 -2.10
N LEU A 129 10.73 -2.20 -1.72
CA LEU A 129 12.07 -1.73 -2.05
C LEU A 129 13.14 -2.67 -1.49
N SER A 130 13.00 -3.10 -0.23
CA SER A 130 13.93 -4.04 0.39
C SER A 130 13.95 -5.40 -0.31
N ARG A 131 12.81 -5.86 -0.83
CA ARG A 131 12.72 -7.13 -1.57
C ARG A 131 13.43 -7.07 -2.92
N VAL A 132 13.35 -5.94 -3.61
CA VAL A 132 14.02 -5.74 -4.91
C VAL A 132 15.52 -5.50 -4.75
N THR A 133 15.93 -4.76 -3.72
CA THR A 133 17.34 -4.36 -3.52
C THR A 133 18.13 -5.32 -2.62
N GLY A 134 17.45 -6.24 -1.92
CA GLY A 134 18.04 -7.15 -0.94
C GLY A 134 18.50 -6.47 0.36
N ARG A 135 18.16 -5.19 0.58
CA ARG A 135 18.59 -4.41 1.76
C ARG A 135 17.49 -3.47 2.22
N LEU A 136 17.32 -3.33 3.54
CA LEU A 136 16.50 -2.25 4.07
C LEU A 136 17.16 -0.89 3.80
N PRO A 137 16.39 0.13 3.36
CA PRO A 137 16.92 1.47 3.22
C PRO A 137 17.42 1.97 4.59
N ARG A 138 18.65 2.48 4.62
CA ARG A 138 19.25 3.14 5.78
C ARG A 138 19.09 4.65 5.69
#